data_AF-A0A1I5T1I5-F1
#
_entry.id   AF-A0A1I5T1I5-F1
#
_cell.length_a   1.000
_cell.length_b   1.000
_cell.length_c   1.000
_cell.angle_alpha   90.00
_cell.angle_beta   90.00
_cell.angle_gamma   90.00
#
_symmetry.space_group_name_H-M   'P 1'
#
loop_
_entity.id
_entity.type
_entity.pdbx_description
1 polymer ?
#
loop_
_entity_poly.entity_id
_entity_poly.type
_entity_poly.pdbx_seq_one_letter_code
_entity_poly.pdbx_strand_id
1 'polypeptide(L)'
;MTELLLNYVEQLGRNTGFWRNNGRRIGSSNIRNLAAMATNADCYKEFRLFIEYKKGKGNGWDERFEGNKLFGDVILGYMDEIYEKCKKDDKEALKHIGKFFGYLYWKLKALER
;
A
#
# COMPACT_ATOMS: atom_id res chain seq x y z
N MET A 1 -11.72 10.29 -6.70
CA MET A 1 -10.84 9.67 -5.68
C MET A 1 -10.96 8.16 -5.68
N THR A 2 -12.14 7.57 -5.44
CA THR A 2 -12.32 6.10 -5.42
C THR A 2 -11.76 5.40 -6.68
N GLU A 3 -12.07 5.92 -7.87
CA GLU A 3 -11.55 5.37 -9.14
C GLU A 3 -10.01 5.36 -9.21
N LEU A 4 -9.37 6.42 -8.70
CA LEU A 4 -7.90 6.51 -8.61
C LEU A 4 -7.34 5.39 -7.73
N LEU A 5 -7.93 5.19 -6.54
CA LEU A 5 -7.49 4.16 -5.61
C LEU A 5 -7.67 2.76 -6.20
N LEU A 6 -8.79 2.51 -6.86
CA LEU A 6 -9.04 1.24 -7.54
C LEU A 6 -8.06 1.02 -8.70
N ASN A 7 -7.71 2.07 -9.44
CA ASN A 7 -6.71 1.99 -10.50
C ASN A 7 -5.34 1.57 -9.94
N TYR A 8 -4.88 2.18 -8.83
CA TYR A 8 -3.64 1.76 -8.17
C TYR A 8 -3.69 0.31 -7.70
N VAL A 9 -4.81 -0.12 -7.12
CA VAL A 9 -5.00 -1.52 -6.69
C VAL A 9 -4.97 -2.49 -7.87
N GLU A 10 -5.55 -2.12 -9.01
CA GLU A 10 -5.47 -2.92 -10.22
C GLU A 10 -4.05 -2.98 -10.78
N GLN A 11 -3.31 -1.86 -10.79
CA GLN A 11 -1.89 -1.85 -11.17
C GLN A 11 -1.08 -2.80 -10.30
N LEU A 12 -1.28 -2.74 -8.97
CA LEU A 12 -0.63 -3.66 -8.04
C LEU A 12 -1.04 -5.12 -8.27
N GLY A 13 -2.33 -5.36 -8.48
CA GLY A 13 -2.88 -6.71 -8.66
C GLY A 13 -2.47 -7.39 -9.97
N ARG A 14 -2.06 -6.63 -11.00
CA ARG A 14 -1.61 -7.18 -12.29
C ARG A 14 -0.33 -8.00 -12.18
N ASN A 15 0.56 -7.66 -11.25
CA ASN A 15 1.78 -8.43 -11.02
C ASN A 15 1.49 -9.70 -10.19
N THR A 16 0.76 -10.63 -10.78
CA THR A 16 0.40 -11.90 -10.14
C THR A 16 1.63 -12.74 -9.79
N GLY A 17 2.72 -12.62 -10.56
CA GLY A 17 3.99 -13.29 -10.30
C GLY A 17 4.61 -12.85 -8.96
N PHE A 18 4.64 -11.54 -8.70
CA PHE A 18 5.06 -11.02 -7.39
C PHE A 18 4.21 -11.62 -6.27
N TRP A 19 2.88 -11.52 -6.36
CA TRP A 19 1.99 -11.98 -5.28
C TRP A 19 2.04 -13.50 -5.04
N ARG A 20 2.24 -14.30 -6.09
CA ARG A 20 2.40 -15.76 -5.97
C ARG A 20 3.76 -16.17 -5.41
N ASN A 21 4.83 -15.48 -5.80
CA ASN A 21 6.21 -15.85 -5.45
C ASN A 21 6.72 -15.19 -4.16
N ASN A 22 6.02 -14.18 -3.63
CA ASN A 22 6.35 -13.48 -2.39
C ASN A 22 6.28 -14.37 -1.13
N GLY A 23 6.03 -15.68 -1.25
CA GLY A 23 6.08 -16.64 -0.13
C GLY A 23 5.20 -16.25 1.05
N ARG A 24 4.12 -15.49 0.81
CA ARG A 24 3.24 -14.87 1.82
C ARG A 24 3.93 -13.89 2.80
N ARG A 25 5.11 -13.35 2.47
CA ARG A 25 5.82 -12.37 3.32
C ARG A 25 5.02 -11.08 3.46
N ILE A 26 4.36 -10.64 2.38
CA ILE A 26 3.30 -9.62 2.44
C ILE A 26 1.92 -10.30 2.33
N GLY A 27 1.45 -10.84 3.44
CA GLY A 27 0.13 -11.45 3.52
C GLY A 27 -1.02 -10.44 3.53
N SER A 28 -2.22 -10.87 3.11
CA SER A 28 -3.43 -10.06 3.15
C SER A 28 -3.74 -9.49 4.56
N SER A 29 -3.43 -10.24 5.63
CA SER A 29 -3.57 -9.76 7.02
C SER A 29 -2.68 -8.55 7.33
N ASN A 30 -1.45 -8.51 6.79
CA ASN A 30 -0.54 -7.38 6.95
C ASN A 30 -1.12 -6.12 6.29
N ILE A 31 -1.61 -6.26 5.06
CA ILE A 31 -2.27 -5.18 4.32
C ILE A 31 -3.55 -4.69 5.03
N ARG A 32 -4.35 -5.60 5.58
CA ARG A 32 -5.53 -5.23 6.39
C ARG A 32 -5.14 -4.39 7.60
N ASN A 33 -4.06 -4.74 8.28
CA ASN A 33 -3.59 -3.98 9.42
C ASN A 33 -3.10 -2.57 9.01
N LEU A 34 -2.54 -2.41 7.82
CA LEU A 34 -2.18 -1.08 7.27
C LEU A 34 -3.40 -0.20 7.07
N ALA A 35 -4.53 -0.75 6.61
CA ALA A 35 -5.76 0.03 6.46
C ALA A 35 -6.21 0.64 7.78
N ALA A 36 -6.17 -0.15 8.87
CA ALA A 36 -6.51 0.32 10.22
C ALA A 36 -5.47 1.28 10.80
N MET A 37 -4.17 1.02 10.60
CA MET A 37 -3.11 1.90 11.07
C MET A 37 -3.14 3.26 10.36
N ALA A 38 -3.43 3.30 9.06
CA ALA A 38 -3.58 4.56 8.33
C ALA A 38 -4.68 5.43 8.91
N THR A 39 -5.85 4.85 9.23
CA THR A 39 -6.96 5.61 9.81
C THR A 39 -6.72 6.10 11.24
N ASN A 40 -5.77 5.49 11.95
CA ASN A 40 -5.42 5.82 13.33
C ASN A 40 -4.12 6.61 13.47
N ALA A 41 -3.40 6.87 12.39
CA ALA A 41 -2.17 7.65 12.43
C ALA A 41 -2.49 9.13 12.69
N ASP A 42 -1.60 9.83 13.39
CA ASP A 42 -1.83 11.24 13.74
C ASP A 42 -1.57 12.15 12.54
N CYS A 43 -0.59 11.81 11.70
CA CYS A 43 -0.29 12.55 10.48
C CYS A 43 0.25 11.65 9.36
N TYR A 44 0.13 12.14 8.12
CA TYR A 44 0.60 11.41 6.94
C TYR A 44 2.11 11.12 6.99
N LYS A 45 2.93 12.07 7.47
CA LYS A 45 4.38 11.91 7.55
C LYS A 45 4.80 10.75 8.45
N GLU A 46 4.11 10.60 9.59
CA GLU A 46 4.34 9.48 10.50
C GLU A 46 4.02 8.15 9.82
N PHE A 47 2.86 8.05 9.18
CA PHE A 47 2.46 6.83 8.52
C PHE A 47 3.37 6.49 7.32
N ARG A 48 3.83 7.50 6.58
CA ARG A 48 4.84 7.36 5.52
C ARG A 48 6.16 6.82 6.06
N LEU A 49 6.66 7.38 7.17
CA LEU A 49 7.88 6.92 7.83
C LEU A 49 7.75 5.46 8.30
N PHE A 50 6.57 5.06 8.76
CA PHE A 50 6.30 3.67 9.12
C PHE A 50 6.42 2.71 7.91
N ILE A 51 5.97 3.12 6.72
CA ILE A 51 6.15 2.32 5.49
C ILE A 51 7.62 2.30 5.06
N GLU A 52 8.36 3.41 5.20
CA GLU A 52 9.81 3.44 4.97
C GLU A 52 10.55 2.47 5.90
N TYR A 53 10.17 2.43 7.17
CA TYR A 53 10.70 1.46 8.13
C TYR A 53 10.38 0.02 7.71
N LYS A 54 9.14 -0.27 7.25
CA LYS A 54 8.78 -1.60 6.74
C LYS A 54 9.67 -2.00 5.56
N LYS A 55 9.93 -1.08 4.63
CA LYS A 55 10.88 -1.27 3.52
C LYS A 55 12.29 -1.59 4.04
N GLY A 56 12.83 -0.79 4.96
CA GLY A 56 14.17 -0.99 5.51
C GLY A 56 14.32 -2.28 6.34
N LYS A 57 13.25 -2.71 7.01
CA LYS A 57 13.20 -3.99 7.74
C LYS A 57 13.13 -5.21 6.82
N GLY A 58 12.76 -5.00 5.55
CA GLY A 58 12.55 -6.05 4.57
C GLY A 58 11.26 -6.85 4.78
N ASN A 59 11.31 -8.17 4.59
CA ASN A 59 10.14 -9.08 4.59
C ASN A 59 9.17 -8.83 3.41
N GLY A 60 9.73 -8.66 2.21
CA GLY A 60 8.96 -8.53 0.98
C GLY A 60 8.74 -7.08 0.57
N TRP A 61 8.82 -6.13 1.50
CA TRP A 61 8.70 -4.69 1.19
C TRP A 61 9.89 -4.15 0.40
N ASP A 62 11.03 -4.82 0.52
CA ASP A 62 12.29 -4.59 -0.19
C ASP A 62 12.42 -5.44 -1.46
N GLU A 63 11.41 -6.24 -1.81
CA GLU A 63 11.44 -7.04 -3.02
C GLU A 63 11.13 -6.20 -4.27
N ARG A 64 11.74 -6.58 -5.40
CA ARG A 64 11.48 -5.93 -6.68
C ARG A 64 10.04 -6.19 -7.10
N PHE A 65 9.32 -5.11 -7.42
CA PHE A 65 7.93 -5.16 -7.83
C PHE A 65 7.78 -4.89 -9.33
N GLU A 66 8.31 -3.78 -9.84
CA GLU A 66 8.19 -3.42 -11.25
C GLU A 66 9.53 -2.90 -11.77
N GLY A 67 10.17 -3.69 -12.65
CA GLY A 67 11.54 -3.43 -13.09
C GLY A 67 12.52 -3.37 -11.92
N ASN A 68 13.11 -2.20 -11.69
CA ASN A 68 14.05 -1.95 -10.60
C ASN A 68 13.41 -1.29 -9.36
N LYS A 69 12.10 -1.02 -9.36
CA LYS A 69 11.43 -0.41 -8.20
C LYS A 69 11.12 -1.45 -7.15
N LEU A 70 11.39 -1.13 -5.88
CA LEU A 70 11.00 -1.96 -4.75
C LEU A 70 9.51 -1.77 -4.44
N PHE A 71 8.86 -2.81 -3.91
CA PHE A 71 7.45 -2.76 -3.57
C PHE A 71 7.12 -1.60 -2.61
N GLY A 72 7.94 -1.41 -1.58
CA GLY A 72 7.78 -0.29 -0.64
C GLY A 72 7.85 1.07 -1.32
N ASP A 73 8.71 1.25 -2.31
CA ASP A 73 8.81 2.50 -3.07
C ASP A 73 7.57 2.76 -3.92
N VAL A 74 7.00 1.70 -4.52
CA VAL A 74 5.75 1.81 -5.28
C VAL A 74 4.58 2.23 -4.38
N ILE A 75 4.47 1.61 -3.20
CA ILE A 75 3.43 1.97 -2.21
C ILE A 75 3.61 3.40 -1.73
N LEU A 76 4.84 3.81 -1.40
CA LEU A 76 5.14 5.19 -1.01
C LEU A 76 4.75 6.16 -2.12
N GLY A 77 5.06 5.86 -3.39
CA GLY A 77 4.65 6.67 -4.53
C GLY A 77 3.13 6.90 -4.59
N TYR A 78 2.33 5.84 -4.45
CA TYR A 78 0.87 5.99 -4.42
C TYR A 78 0.38 6.78 -3.19
N MET A 79 1.01 6.58 -2.03
CA MET A 79 0.67 7.35 -0.83
C MET A 79 0.96 8.84 -1.00
N ASP A 80 2.12 9.18 -1.58
CA ASP A 80 2.54 10.55 -1.87
C ASP A 80 1.58 11.19 -2.90
N GLU A 81 1.18 10.46 -3.95
CA GLU A 81 0.18 10.95 -4.92
C GLU A 81 -1.20 11.17 -4.28
N ILE A 82 -1.66 10.27 -3.41
CA ILE A 82 -2.93 10.43 -2.67
C ILE A 82 -2.86 11.69 -1.80
N TYR A 83 -1.75 11.90 -1.10
CA TYR A 83 -1.55 13.06 -0.23
C TYR A 83 -1.62 14.38 -1.01
N GLU A 84 -0.95 14.45 -2.15
CA GLU A 84 -0.99 15.62 -3.05
C GLU A 84 -2.42 15.86 -3.59
N LYS A 85 -3.14 14.81 -3.99
CA LYS A 85 -4.54 14.91 -4.45
C LYS A 85 -5.50 15.36 -3.34
N CYS A 86 -5.16 15.12 -2.08
CA CYS A 86 -5.88 15.62 -0.92
C CYS A 86 -5.43 17.02 -0.49
N LYS A 87 -4.65 17.73 -1.32
CA LYS A 87 -4.11 19.07 -1.02
C LYS A 87 -3.29 19.10 0.28
N LYS A 88 -2.60 17.99 0.59
CA LYS A 88 -1.79 17.83 1.80
C LYS A 88 -2.58 17.89 3.11
N ASP A 89 -3.88 17.61 3.06
CA ASP A 89 -4.71 17.42 4.24
C ASP A 89 -4.45 16.02 4.82
N ASP A 90 -3.82 15.97 6.01
CA ASP A 90 -3.44 14.70 6.64
C ASP A 90 -4.65 13.80 6.90
N LYS A 91 -5.75 14.36 7.41
CA LYS A 91 -6.94 13.58 7.81
C LYS A 91 -7.62 12.95 6.60
N GLU A 92 -7.83 13.73 5.54
CA GLU A 92 -8.47 13.23 4.32
C GLU A 92 -7.54 12.27 3.56
N ALA A 93 -6.24 12.55 3.53
CA ALA A 93 -5.26 11.65 2.92
C ALA A 93 -5.19 10.30 3.63
N LEU A 94 -5.05 10.28 4.96
CA LEU A 94 -4.99 9.06 5.76
C LEU A 94 -6.26 8.21 5.63
N LYS A 95 -7.43 8.86 5.57
CA LYS A 95 -8.71 8.19 5.27
C LYS A 95 -8.70 7.53 3.89
N HIS A 96 -8.15 8.17 2.87
CA HIS A 96 -8.05 7.60 1.52
C HIS A 96 -6.97 6.52 1.40
N ILE A 97 -5.84 6.69 2.08
CA ILE A 97 -4.78 5.68 2.19
C ILE A 97 -5.33 4.42 2.90
N GLY A 98 -6.13 4.60 3.96
CA GLY A 98 -6.85 3.50 4.61
C GLY A 98 -7.76 2.75 3.65
N LYS A 99 -8.55 3.47 2.84
CA LYS A 99 -9.38 2.86 1.78
C LYS A 99 -8.54 2.13 0.73
N PHE A 100 -7.42 2.71 0.30
CA PHE A 100 -6.50 2.09 -0.65
C PHE A 100 -5.99 0.74 -0.15
N PHE A 101 -5.47 0.66 1.08
CA PHE A 101 -5.06 -0.61 1.67
C PHE A 101 -6.24 -1.57 1.89
N GLY A 102 -7.43 -1.06 2.22
CA GLY A 102 -8.64 -1.86 2.33
C GLY A 102 -9.04 -2.53 1.00
N TYR A 103 -8.95 -1.80 -0.11
CA TYR A 103 -9.20 -2.35 -1.45
C TYR A 103 -8.11 -3.33 -1.87
N LEU A 104 -6.84 -3.01 -1.59
CA LEU A 104 -5.73 -3.93 -1.86
C LEU A 104 -5.90 -5.25 -1.10
N TYR A 105 -6.30 -5.20 0.17
CA TYR A 105 -6.62 -6.39 0.96
C TYR A 105 -7.63 -7.30 0.24
N TRP A 106 -8.73 -6.75 -0.26
CA TRP A 106 -9.74 -7.53 -0.99
C TRP A 106 -9.21 -8.11 -2.29
N LYS A 107 -8.39 -7.36 -3.02
CA LYS A 107 -7.73 -7.86 -4.24
C LYS A 107 -6.82 -9.06 -3.92
N LEU A 108 -6.00 -8.95 -2.88
CA LEU A 108 -5.13 -10.06 -2.46
C LEU A 108 -5.93 -11.26 -1.97
N LYS A 109 -7.02 -11.04 -1.23
CA LYS A 109 -7.92 -12.11 -0.83
C LYS A 109 -8.55 -12.86 -2.00
N ALA A 110 -8.84 -12.16 -3.09
CA ALA A 110 -9.33 -12.81 -4.31
C ALA A 110 -8.25 -13.62 -5.03
N LEU A 111 -6.98 -13.21 -4.95
CA LEU A 111 -5.83 -13.92 -5.55
C LEU A 111 -5.33 -15.12 -4.73
N GLU A 112 -5.62 -15.15 -3.42
CA GLU A 112 -5.33 -16.27 -2.52
C GLU A 112 -6.27 -17.48 -2.72
N ARG A 113 -7.39 -17.29 -3.46
CA ARG A 113 -8.36 -18.34 -3.80
C ARG A 113 -8.00 -19.02 -5.12
#